data_AF-A0A976QHE9-F1
#
_entry.id   AF-A0A976QHE9-F1
#
_cell.length_a   1.000
_cell.length_b   1.000
_cell.length_c   1.000
_cell.angle_alpha   90.00
_cell.angle_beta   90.00
_cell.angle_gamma   90.00
#
_symmetry.space_group_name_H-M   'P 1'
#
loop_
_entity.id
_entity.type
_entity.pdbx_description
1 polymer ?
#
loop_
_entity_poly.entity_id
_entity_poly.type
_entity_poly.pdbx_seq_one_letter_code
_entity_poly.pdbx_strand_id
1 'polypeptide(L)'
;MIRFVCKLCGEQISVQDQLSGKQMECPKCKSIRVIPDKSPKIKFHCKSCGQRIRVAQIHAGKKGKCPKCKKLIEIPTLQEGFAEGSGMVTLVCSICNETIHVPEGSREEFIKCPKCSSYVEGLSKDD
;
A
#
# COMPACT_ATOMS: atom_id res chain seq x y z
N MET A 1 -16.82 -14.99 -6.30
CA MET A 1 -15.55 -15.49 -6.87
C MET A 1 -14.48 -14.45 -6.57
N ILE A 2 -13.40 -14.87 -5.93
CA ILE A 2 -12.28 -14.01 -5.59
C ILE A 2 -11.17 -14.21 -6.62
N ARG A 3 -10.70 -13.11 -7.21
CA ARG A 3 -9.61 -13.09 -8.18
C ARG A 3 -8.46 -12.25 -7.66
N PHE A 4 -7.28 -12.83 -7.61
CA PHE A 4 -6.07 -12.18 -7.10
C PHE A 4 -4.82 -12.74 -7.80
N VAL A 5 -3.68 -12.07 -7.62
CA VAL A 5 -2.40 -12.49 -8.21
C VAL A 5 -1.49 -13.05 -7.14
N CYS A 6 -0.79 -14.14 -7.44
CA CYS A 6 0.22 -14.69 -6.54
C CYS A 6 1.45 -13.77 -6.51
N LYS A 7 1.82 -13.27 -5.33
CA LYS A 7 3.02 -12.41 -5.16
C LYS A 7 4.36 -13.14 -5.37
N LEU A 8 4.39 -14.48 -5.47
CA LEU A 8 5.64 -15.21 -5.77
C LEU A 8 5.83 -15.43 -7.27
N CYS A 9 4.83 -16.00 -7.92
CA CYS A 9 4.95 -16.45 -9.31
C CYS A 9 4.15 -15.61 -10.32
N GLY A 10 3.39 -14.62 -9.84
CA GLY A 10 2.56 -13.76 -10.67
C GLY A 10 1.28 -14.41 -11.21
N GLU A 11 0.96 -15.65 -10.81
CA GLU A 11 -0.20 -16.38 -11.35
C GLU A 11 -1.54 -15.72 -11.00
N GLN A 12 -2.46 -15.68 -11.96
CA GLN A 12 -3.83 -15.21 -11.74
C GLN A 12 -4.66 -16.34 -11.13
N ILE A 13 -4.93 -16.22 -9.84
CA ILE A 13 -5.70 -17.22 -9.09
C ILE A 13 -7.16 -16.76 -9.02
N SER A 14 -8.07 -17.68 -9.32
CA SER A 14 -9.51 -17.47 -9.22
C SER A 14 -10.13 -18.57 -8.37
N VAL A 15 -10.73 -18.20 -7.25
CA VAL A 15 -11.34 -19.12 -6.29
C VAL A 15 -12.76 -18.69 -5.92
N GLN A 16 -13.49 -19.57 -5.25
CA GLN A 16 -14.84 -19.26 -4.75
C GLN A 16 -14.78 -18.37 -3.50
N ASP A 17 -15.83 -17.59 -3.28
CA ASP A 17 -15.97 -16.71 -2.09
C ASP A 17 -15.99 -17.51 -0.78
N GLN A 18 -16.42 -18.77 -0.81
CA GLN A 18 -16.44 -19.64 0.37
C GLN A 18 -15.05 -19.98 0.90
N LEU A 19 -14.02 -19.78 0.07
CA LEU A 19 -12.63 -19.98 0.46
C LEU A 19 -11.97 -18.69 0.98
N SER A 20 -12.71 -17.58 1.08
CA SER A 20 -12.28 -16.34 1.74
C SER A 20 -11.66 -16.61 3.11
N GLY A 21 -10.51 -16.00 3.40
CA GLY A 21 -9.83 -16.14 4.68
C GLY A 21 -9.17 -17.50 4.92
N LYS A 22 -9.34 -18.48 4.01
CA LYS A 22 -8.66 -19.77 4.08
C LYS A 22 -7.31 -19.73 3.37
N GLN A 23 -6.46 -20.69 3.70
CA GLN A 23 -5.22 -20.94 2.99
C GLN A 23 -5.46 -21.88 1.80
N MET A 24 -4.77 -21.63 0.70
CA MET A 24 -4.79 -22.48 -0.48
C MET A 24 -3.39 -22.65 -1.06
N GLU A 25 -3.17 -23.74 -1.78
CA GLU A 25 -1.97 -23.95 -2.58
C GLU A 25 -2.10 -23.25 -3.93
N CYS A 26 -1.09 -22.46 -4.30
CA CYS A 26 -1.05 -21.87 -5.63
C CYS A 26 -0.89 -22.98 -6.69
N PRO A 27 -1.74 -23.06 -7.73
CA PRO A 27 -1.66 -24.12 -8.74
C PRO A 27 -0.37 -24.09 -9.57
N LYS A 28 0.34 -22.95 -9.62
CA LYS A 28 1.58 -22.79 -10.39
C LYS A 28 2.85 -23.05 -9.57
N CYS A 29 2.96 -22.43 -8.39
CA CYS A 29 4.17 -22.51 -7.56
C CYS A 29 4.03 -23.40 -6.34
N LYS A 30 2.85 -24.00 -6.13
CA LYS A 30 2.50 -24.86 -4.98
C LYS A 30 2.73 -24.23 -3.60
N SER A 31 2.89 -22.91 -3.56
CA SER A 31 3.10 -22.19 -2.31
C SER A 31 1.77 -21.90 -1.63
N ILE A 32 1.73 -22.05 -0.31
CA ILE A 32 0.56 -21.74 0.51
C ILE A 32 0.34 -20.23 0.52
N ARG A 33 -0.88 -19.81 0.17
CA ARG A 33 -1.31 -18.40 0.16
C ARG A 33 -2.66 -18.27 0.84
N VAL A 34 -2.85 -17.16 1.56
CA VAL A 34 -4.15 -16.81 2.14
C VAL A 34 -5.01 -16.18 1.06
N ILE A 35 -6.24 -16.66 0.95
CA ILE A 35 -7.25 -16.11 0.06
C ILE A 35 -7.82 -14.84 0.73
N PRO A 36 -7.71 -13.67 0.10
CA PRO A 36 -8.26 -12.44 0.66
C PRO A 36 -9.78 -12.51 0.70
N ASP A 37 -10.42 -11.87 1.69
CA ASP A 37 -11.88 -11.88 1.86
C ASP A 37 -12.65 -11.35 0.64
N LYS A 38 -12.01 -10.49 -0.16
CA LYS A 38 -12.58 -9.92 -1.38
C LYS A 38 -11.50 -9.72 -2.43
N SER A 39 -11.92 -9.73 -3.70
CA SER A 39 -11.02 -9.40 -4.82
C SER A 39 -10.41 -8.01 -4.59
N PRO A 40 -9.08 -7.90 -4.43
CA PRO A 40 -8.42 -6.62 -4.19
C PRO A 40 -8.66 -5.66 -5.35
N LYS A 41 -9.05 -4.43 -5.04
CA LYS A 41 -9.34 -3.37 -6.02
C LYS A 41 -8.37 -2.21 -5.85
N ILE A 42 -7.80 -1.77 -6.95
CA ILE A 42 -6.97 -0.57 -7.05
C ILE A 42 -7.89 0.62 -7.24
N LYS A 43 -7.71 1.65 -6.42
CA LYS A 43 -8.40 2.94 -6.51
C LYS A 43 -7.39 3.99 -6.94
N PHE A 44 -7.62 4.63 -8.08
CA PHE A 44 -6.72 5.66 -8.59
C PHE A 44 -7.51 6.71 -9.38
N HIS A 45 -6.89 7.87 -9.60
CA HIS A 45 -7.48 8.96 -10.38
C HIS A 45 -6.98 8.90 -11.82
N CYS A 46 -7.87 9.12 -12.77
CA CYS A 46 -7.50 9.28 -14.18
C CYS A 46 -6.65 10.53 -14.35
N LYS A 47 -5.40 10.40 -14.83
CA LYS A 47 -4.52 11.54 -15.12
C LYS A 47 -5.07 12.53 -16.16
N SER A 48 -6.04 12.12 -16.98
CA SER A 48 -6.61 12.97 -18.04
C SER A 48 -7.89 13.71 -17.65
N CYS A 49 -8.72 13.16 -16.77
CA CYS A 49 -10.01 13.78 -16.41
C CYS A 49 -10.29 13.84 -14.91
N GLY A 50 -9.36 13.38 -14.07
CA GLY A 50 -9.52 13.34 -12.61
C GLY A 50 -10.51 12.30 -12.09
N GLN A 51 -11.17 11.53 -12.97
CA GLN A 51 -12.17 10.56 -12.54
C GLN A 51 -11.60 9.52 -11.58
N ARG A 52 -12.32 9.26 -10.48
CA ARG A 52 -12.04 8.16 -9.56
C ARG A 52 -12.36 6.83 -10.23
N ILE A 53 -11.33 6.02 -10.47
CA ILE A 53 -11.44 4.72 -11.12
C ILE A 53 -11.16 3.62 -10.10
N ARG A 54 -11.98 2.57 -10.16
CA ARG A 54 -11.86 1.36 -9.36
C ARG A 54 -11.71 0.18 -10.29
N VAL A 55 -10.58 -0.50 -10.22
CA VAL A 55 -10.30 -1.67 -11.07
C VAL A 55 -9.76 -2.81 -10.23
N ALA A 56 -10.00 -4.06 -10.63
CA ALA A 56 -9.44 -5.20 -9.92
C ALA A 56 -7.91 -5.26 -10.06
N GLN A 57 -7.22 -5.68 -9.00
CA GLN A 57 -5.75 -5.76 -8.96
C GLN A 57 -5.18 -6.70 -10.03
N ILE A 58 -5.96 -7.65 -10.54
CA ILE A 58 -5.56 -8.51 -11.67
C ILE A 58 -5.23 -7.73 -12.96
N HIS A 59 -5.67 -6.48 -13.05
CA HIS A 59 -5.36 -5.57 -14.17
C HIS A 59 -4.24 -4.58 -13.82
N ALA A 60 -3.60 -4.71 -12.66
CA ALA A 60 -2.39 -3.98 -12.30
C ALA A 60 -1.35 -4.06 -13.43
N GLY A 61 -0.73 -2.93 -13.77
CA GLY A 61 0.29 -2.84 -14.83
C GLY A 61 -0.28 -3.00 -16.25
N LYS A 62 -1.59 -3.19 -16.42
CA LYS A 62 -2.24 -3.24 -17.74
C LYS A 62 -2.75 -1.86 -18.13
N LYS A 63 -2.89 -1.64 -19.44
CA LYS A 63 -3.53 -0.45 -20.01
C LYS A 63 -5.03 -0.66 -20.07
N GLY A 64 -5.80 0.26 -19.51
CA GLY A 64 -7.26 0.29 -19.53
C GLY A 64 -7.80 1.52 -20.24
N LYS A 65 -9.12 1.57 -20.46
CA LYS A 65 -9.81 2.79 -20.93
C LYS A 65 -10.55 3.42 -19.77
N CYS A 66 -10.43 4.73 -19.60
CA CYS A 66 -11.21 5.45 -18.62
C CYS A 66 -12.71 5.40 -18.96
N PRO A 67 -13.61 5.05 -18.03
CA PRO A 67 -15.05 5.00 -18.30
C PRO A 67 -15.67 6.38 -18.57
N LYS A 68 -15.04 7.46 -18.11
CA LYS A 68 -15.54 8.85 -18.28
C LYS A 68 -15.03 9.49 -19.56
N CYS A 69 -13.71 9.59 -19.72
CA CYS A 69 -13.12 10.27 -20.88
C CYS A 69 -12.71 9.33 -22.03
N LYS A 70 -12.87 8.00 -21.86
CA LYS A 70 -12.48 6.95 -22.84
C LYS A 70 -11.00 6.95 -23.22
N LYS A 71 -10.18 7.79 -22.59
CA LYS A 71 -8.75 7.89 -22.82
C LYS A 71 -8.03 6.66 -22.26
N LEU A 72 -6.97 6.27 -22.95
CA LEU A 72 -6.11 5.17 -22.51
C LEU A 72 -5.40 5.60 -21.22
N ILE A 73 -5.50 4.77 -20.18
CA ILE A 73 -4.88 4.98 -18.88
C ILE A 73 -4.07 3.75 -18.52
N GLU A 74 -2.96 3.95 -17.82
CA GLU A 74 -2.20 2.86 -17.26
C GLU A 74 -2.67 2.60 -15.82
N ILE A 75 -2.94 1.33 -15.51
CA ILE A 75 -3.37 0.93 -14.18
C ILE A 75 -2.10 0.74 -13.33
N PRO A 76 -1.91 1.49 -12.23
CA PRO A 76 -0.72 1.36 -11.40
C PRO A 76 -0.64 -0.04 -10.77
N THR A 77 0.56 -0.59 -10.66
CA THR A 77 0.79 -1.82 -9.89
C THR A 77 0.77 -1.47 -8.39
N LEU A 78 -0.02 -2.21 -7.60
CA LEU A 78 0.00 -2.10 -6.13
C LEU A 78 1.26 -2.80 -5.58
N GLN A 79 2.46 -2.36 -5.96
CA GLN A 79 3.68 -2.79 -5.27
C GLN A 79 4.01 -1.89 -4.10
N GLU A 80 3.82 -0.58 -4.18
CA GLU A 80 3.89 0.31 -3.02
C GLU A 80 3.11 1.55 -3.43
N GLY A 81 2.03 1.87 -2.73
CA GLY A 81 1.21 3.00 -3.16
C GLY A 81 -0.22 2.98 -2.67
N PHE A 82 -0.42 2.70 -1.38
CA PHE A 82 -1.29 3.61 -0.65
C PHE A 82 -0.64 4.99 -0.77
N ALA A 83 -1.12 5.81 -1.71
CA ALA A 83 -0.85 7.22 -1.65
C ALA A 83 -1.64 7.77 -0.46
N GLU A 84 -0.95 7.95 0.67
CA GLU A 84 -1.17 9.15 1.46
C GLU A 84 0.19 9.65 1.94
N GLY A 85 0.52 10.89 1.60
CA GLY A 85 1.76 11.50 2.01
C GLY A 85 1.79 11.66 3.52
N SER A 86 2.82 11.10 4.12
CA SER A 86 3.53 11.63 5.29
C SER A 86 4.77 10.79 5.34
N GLY A 87 5.93 11.35 4.98
CA GLY A 87 7.20 10.71 5.34
C GLY A 87 7.10 10.39 6.83
N MET A 88 7.10 9.12 7.22
CA MET A 88 7.20 8.80 8.63
C MET A 88 8.68 8.66 8.89
N VAL A 89 9.27 9.62 9.60
CA VAL A 89 10.64 9.50 10.06
C VAL A 89 10.61 8.63 11.31
N THR A 90 11.46 7.62 11.32
CA THR A 90 11.69 6.78 12.49
C THR A 90 12.78 7.42 13.33
N LEU A 91 12.45 7.84 14.55
CA LEU A 91 13.40 8.37 15.51
C LEU A 91 13.58 7.39 16.66
N VAL A 92 14.83 7.20 17.09
CA VAL A 92 15.15 6.40 18.28
C VAL A 92 15.38 7.35 19.44
N CYS A 93 14.64 7.16 20.53
CA CYS A 93 14.86 7.93 21.73
C CYS A 93 16.10 7.45 22.48
N SER A 94 17.13 8.29 22.66
CA SER A 94 18.38 7.91 23.35
C SER A 94 18.23 7.63 24.85
N ILE A 95 17.09 7.95 25.45
CA ILE A 95 16.85 7.82 26.90
C ILE A 95 16.15 6.50 27.24
N CYS A 96 15.15 6.11 26.44
CA CYS A 96 14.38 4.88 26.67
C CYS A 96 14.55 3.82 25.57
N ASN A 97 15.34 4.14 24.54
CA ASN A 97 15.60 3.31 23.36
C ASN A 97 14.32 2.87 22.62
N GLU A 98 13.25 3.67 22.71
CA GLU A 98 11.99 3.39 22.03
C GLU A 98 11.95 4.05 20.64
N THR A 99 11.41 3.30 19.68
CA THR A 99 11.19 3.70 18.30
C THR A 99 9.90 4.52 18.18
N ILE A 100 10.02 5.75 17.70
CA ILE A 100 8.90 6.69 17.55
C ILE A 100 8.70 6.93 16.05
N HIS A 101 7.46 6.77 15.58
CA HIS A 101 7.07 7.06 14.20
C HIS A 101 6.38 8.43 14.15
N VAL A 102 6.99 9.41 13.47
CA VAL A 102 6.43 10.77 13.34
C VAL A 102 6.29 11.20 11.88
N PRO A 103 5.24 11.96 11.53
CA PRO A 103 5.12 12.54 10.20
C PRO A 103 6.15 13.68 10.01
N GLU A 104 6.86 13.66 8.87
CA GLU A 104 7.96 14.53 8.40
C GLU A 104 7.55 16.00 8.18
N GLY A 105 6.30 16.35 8.52
CA GLY A 105 5.75 17.70 8.48
C GLY A 105 5.71 18.42 9.83
N SER A 106 6.17 17.77 10.92
CA SER A 106 6.18 18.38 12.26
C SER A 106 7.41 19.28 12.41
N ARG A 107 7.44 20.39 11.67
CA ARG A 107 8.51 21.42 11.70
C ARG A 107 8.48 22.31 12.96
N GLU A 108 7.83 21.85 14.02
CA GLU A 108 7.85 22.51 15.33
C GLU A 108 8.68 21.66 16.31
N GLU A 109 9.99 21.79 16.10
CA GLU A 109 11.14 21.80 17.03
C GLU A 109 11.36 20.70 18.08
N PHE A 110 10.37 20.02 18.67
CA PHE A 110 10.64 18.97 19.66
C PHE A 110 9.56 17.88 19.71
N ILE A 111 9.96 16.63 19.45
CA ILE A 111 9.06 15.46 19.53
C ILE A 111 9.11 14.88 20.93
N LYS A 112 7.99 14.94 21.67
CA LYS A 112 7.87 14.35 22.99
C LYS A 112 7.71 12.84 22.88
N CYS A 113 8.62 12.08 23.50
CA CYS A 113 8.50 10.64 23.60
C CYS A 113 7.30 10.28 24.51
N PRO A 114 6.34 9.43 24.05
CA PRO A 114 5.18 9.04 24.85
C PRO A 114 5.55 8.14 26.05
N LYS A 115 6.75 7.54 26.04
CA LYS A 115 7.19 6.59 27.08
C LYS A 115 7.93 7.25 28.24
N CYS A 116 8.88 8.13 27.94
CA CYS A 116 9.75 8.76 28.94
C CYS A 116 9.51 10.26 29.10
N SER A 117 8.56 10.84 28.34
CA SER A 117 8.29 12.29 28.30
C SER A 117 9.49 13.17 27.95
N SER A 118 10.57 12.59 27.43
CA SER A 118 11.77 13.34 27.01
C SER A 118 11.65 13.83 25.56
N TYR A 119 12.39 14.88 25.24
CA TYR A 119 12.41 15.52 23.92
C TYR A 119 13.57 14.97 23.08
N VAL A 120 13.33 14.67 21.81
CA VAL A 120 14.37 14.28 20.85
C VAL A 120 14.63 15.43 19.86
N GLU A 121 15.90 15.81 19.69
CA GLU A 121 16.31 16.82 18.70
C GLU A 121 16.29 16.19 17.29
N GLY A 122 15.50 16.77 16.40
CA GLY A 122 15.47 16.36 14.99
C GLY A 122 16.70 16.89 14.27
N LEU A 123 17.41 16.01 13.54
CA LEU A 123 18.64 16.34 12.79
C LEU A 123 18.46 17.59 11.92
N SER A 124 19.09 18.68 12.35
CA SER A 124 19.38 19.86 11.55
C SER A 124 20.28 19.42 10.38
N LYS A 125 19.82 19.64 9.16
CA LYS A 125 20.66 19.57 7.98
C LYS A 125 21.26 20.97 7.81
N ASP A 126 22.38 21.23 8.47
CA ASP A 126 23.18 22.42 8.22
C ASP A 126 23.76 22.38 6.80
N ASP A 127 23.81 23.57 6.19
CA ASP A 127 24.12 23.96 4.80
C ASP A 127 25.38 23.33 4.18
#